data_AF-A0A7J7NNM2-F1
#
_entry.id   AF-A0A7J7NNM2-F1
#
_cell.length_a   1.000
_cell.length_b   1.000
_cell.length_c   1.000
_cell.angle_alpha   90.00
_cell.angle_beta   90.00
_cell.angle_gamma   90.00
#
_symmetry.space_group_name_H-M   'P 1'
#
loop_
_entity.id
_entity.type
_entity.pdbx_description
1 polymer ?
#
loop_
_entity_poly.entity_id
_entity_poly.type
_entity_poly.pdbx_seq_one_letter_code
_entity_poly.pdbx_strand_id
1 'polypeptide(L)'
;MAIPSLRSAAGLKNFNTELKTLGYDLKKWREVTRSRPDLRLLDLDSGRGWDLATKLISERGFLRRGRLSASASLRHPYFLLGADQAATVISKLSLSK
;
A
#
# COMPACT_ATOMS: atom_id res chain seq x y z
N MET A 1 -4.47 4.16 -10.36
CA MET A 1 -4.06 2.94 -9.63
C MET A 1 -2.86 2.33 -10.32
N ALA A 2 -1.79 2.04 -9.56
CA ALA A 2 -0.48 1.60 -10.06
C ALA A 2 -0.49 0.21 -10.75
N ILE A 3 -1.53 -0.59 -10.50
CA ILE A 3 -1.65 -1.95 -11.04
C ILE A 3 -2.83 -1.99 -12.02
N PRO A 4 -2.59 -2.12 -13.34
CA PRO A 4 -3.65 -2.12 -14.36
C PRO A 4 -4.65 -3.26 -14.21
N SER A 5 -4.19 -4.46 -13.79
CA SER A 5 -5.05 -5.65 -13.66
C SER A 5 -6.16 -5.50 -12.60
N LEU A 6 -5.92 -4.69 -11.57
CA LEU A 6 -6.91 -4.40 -10.53
C LEU A 6 -7.84 -3.21 -10.87
N ARG A 7 -7.61 -2.53 -12.00
CA ARG A 7 -8.40 -1.34 -12.39
C ARG A 7 -9.77 -1.69 -12.98
N SER A 8 -9.94 -2.90 -13.51
CA SER A 8 -11.22 -3.33 -14.08
C SER A 8 -12.30 -3.39 -12.99
N ALA A 9 -13.56 -3.10 -13.34
CA ALA A 9 -14.66 -3.14 -12.37
C ALA A 9 -14.81 -4.53 -11.72
N ALA A 10 -14.59 -5.59 -12.50
CA ALA A 10 -14.56 -6.96 -12.02
C ALA A 10 -13.36 -7.23 -11.09
N GLY A 11 -12.16 -6.75 -11.45
CA GLY A 11 -10.96 -6.89 -10.62
C GLY A 11 -11.10 -6.19 -9.27
N LEU A 12 -11.66 -4.98 -9.26
CA LEU A 12 -11.92 -4.23 -8.03
C LEU A 12 -12.95 -4.93 -7.14
N LYS A 13 -14.04 -5.45 -7.73
CA LYS A 13 -15.07 -6.20 -6.99
C LYS A 13 -14.49 -7.47 -6.36
N ASN A 14 -13.71 -8.24 -7.12
CA ASN A 14 -13.08 -9.46 -6.63
C ASN A 14 -12.07 -9.13 -5.52
N PHE A 15 -11.22 -8.13 -5.72
CA PHE A 15 -10.26 -7.66 -4.72
C PHE A 15 -10.91 -7.28 -3.38
N ASN A 16 -11.97 -6.47 -3.42
CA ASN A 16 -12.68 -6.06 -2.20
C ASN A 16 -13.32 -7.25 -1.48
N THR A 17 -13.81 -8.25 -2.24
CA THR A 17 -14.43 -9.46 -1.68
C THR A 17 -13.37 -10.35 -1.02
N GLU A 18 -12.24 -10.58 -1.69
CA GLU A 18 -11.11 -11.35 -1.16
C GLU A 18 -10.54 -10.71 0.12
N LEU A 19 -10.35 -9.38 0.12
CA LEU A 19 -9.87 -8.67 1.30
C LEU A 19 -10.81 -8.78 2.50
N LYS A 20 -12.12 -8.72 2.27
CA LYS A 20 -13.11 -8.86 3.34
C LYS A 20 -13.04 -10.25 3.97
N THR A 21 -12.89 -11.29 3.15
CA THR A 21 -12.72 -12.69 3.60
C THR A 21 -11.45 -12.89 4.41
N LEU A 22 -10.37 -12.17 4.07
CA LEU A 22 -9.07 -12.29 4.72
C LEU A 22 -8.84 -11.30 5.87
N GLY A 23 -9.89 -10.62 6.33
CA GLY A 23 -9.80 -9.69 7.45
C GLY A 23 -8.93 -8.46 7.16
N TYR A 24 -8.93 -8.00 5.91
CA TYR A 24 -8.17 -6.84 5.42
C TYR A 24 -6.63 -6.98 5.53
N ASP A 25 -6.12 -8.19 5.68
CA ASP A 25 -4.68 -8.47 5.66
C ASP A 25 -4.18 -8.62 4.22
N LEU A 26 -3.47 -7.61 3.73
CA LEU A 26 -2.92 -7.59 2.37
C LEU A 26 -1.78 -8.59 2.16
N LYS A 27 -1.05 -8.96 3.22
CA LYS A 27 0.03 -9.95 3.10
C LYS A 27 -0.55 -11.34 2.84
N LYS A 28 -1.60 -11.70 3.57
CA LYS A 28 -2.36 -12.95 3.33
C LYS A 28 -3.04 -12.93 1.97
N TRP A 29 -3.59 -11.79 1.56
CA TRP A 29 -4.21 -11.63 0.25
C TRP A 29 -3.24 -11.97 -0.89
N ARG A 30 -1.99 -11.47 -0.84
CA ARG A 30 -0.97 -11.79 -1.85
C ARG A 30 -0.77 -13.30 -2.07
N GLU A 31 -0.81 -14.09 -1.00
CA GLU A 31 -0.58 -15.54 -1.08
C GLU A 31 -1.77 -16.28 -1.70
N VAL A 32 -2.98 -15.76 -1.51
CA VAL A 32 -4.24 -16.40 -1.94
C VAL A 32 -4.66 -15.95 -3.35
N THR A 33 -4.30 -14.73 -3.75
CA THR A 33 -4.79 -14.12 -4.98
C THR A 33 -4.26 -14.80 -6.24
N ARG A 34 -5.20 -15.22 -7.09
CA ARG A 34 -4.91 -15.88 -8.39
C ARG A 34 -4.42 -14.92 -9.46
N SER A 35 -4.77 -13.63 -9.37
CA SER A 35 -4.42 -12.63 -10.39
C SER A 35 -2.96 -12.18 -10.36
N ARG A 36 -2.18 -12.61 -9.35
CA ARG A 36 -0.74 -12.35 -9.15
C ARG A 36 -0.27 -11.00 -9.75
N PRO A 37 -0.82 -9.87 -9.26
CA PRO A 37 -0.43 -8.57 -9.78
C PRO A 37 1.03 -8.24 -9.45
N ASP A 38 1.64 -7.36 -10.23
CA ASP A 38 2.97 -6.84 -9.90
C ASP A 38 2.89 -5.95 -8.66
N LEU A 39 3.47 -6.43 -7.56
CA LEU A 39 3.44 -5.83 -6.24
C LEU A 39 4.85 -5.49 -5.73
N ARG A 40 5.86 -5.54 -6.62
CA ARG A 40 7.27 -5.33 -6.27
C ARG A 40 7.53 -4.02 -5.53
N LEU A 41 6.73 -2.98 -5.80
CA LEU A 41 6.81 -1.70 -5.10
C LEU A 41 6.57 -1.82 -3.59
N LEU A 42 5.66 -2.72 -3.17
CA LEU A 42 5.34 -2.93 -1.75
C LEU A 42 6.39 -3.80 -1.04
N ASP A 43 7.13 -4.62 -1.80
CA ASP A 43 8.22 -5.46 -1.33
C ASP A 43 9.50 -4.66 -1.01
N LEU A 44 9.61 -3.44 -1.53
CA LEU A 44 10.72 -2.54 -1.21
C LEU A 44 10.79 -2.24 0.30
N ASP A 45 12.01 -1.94 0.77
CA ASP A 45 12.31 -1.61 2.16
C ASP A 45 11.82 -2.65 3.18
N SER A 46 12.14 -3.93 2.93
CA SER A 46 11.80 -5.06 3.82
C SER A 46 10.29 -5.24 4.04
N GLY A 47 9.46 -4.91 3.04
CA GLY A 47 8.01 -5.08 3.12
C GLY A 47 7.29 -4.06 4.01
N ARG A 48 7.91 -2.90 4.28
CA ARG A 48 7.26 -1.78 4.99
C ARG A 48 6.10 -1.17 4.21
N GLY A 49 6.14 -1.26 2.88
CA GLY A 49 5.03 -0.85 2.01
C GLY A 49 3.77 -1.66 2.28
N TRP A 50 3.92 -2.96 2.55
CA TRP A 50 2.82 -3.84 2.93
C TRP A 50 2.18 -3.46 4.26
N ASP A 51 2.98 -3.12 5.26
CA ASP A 51 2.46 -2.70 6.57
C ASP A 51 1.65 -1.41 6.47
N LEU A 52 2.17 -0.42 5.74
CA LEU A 52 1.46 0.83 5.47
C LEU A 52 0.15 0.58 4.70
N ALA A 53 0.20 -0.20 3.62
CA ALA A 53 -0.97 -0.49 2.79
C ALA A 53 -2.06 -1.22 3.59
N THR A 54 -1.67 -2.17 4.44
CA THR A 54 -2.60 -2.93 5.30
C THR A 54 -3.34 -1.99 6.26
N LYS A 55 -2.61 -1.06 6.90
CA LYS A 55 -3.18 -0.06 7.81
C LYS A 55 -4.06 1.00 7.12
N LEU A 56 -3.85 1.25 5.84
CA LEU A 56 -4.69 2.15 5.04
C LEU A 56 -5.99 1.49 4.58
N ILE A 57 -5.96 0.18 4.34
CA ILE A 57 -7.10 -0.56 3.80
C ILE A 57 -7.94 -1.20 4.91
N SER A 58 -7.36 -1.39 6.11
CA SER A 58 -8.03 -1.94 7.28
C SER A 58 -9.42 -1.33 7.51
N GLU A 59 -10.35 -2.18 7.91
CA GLU A 59 -11.73 -1.78 8.17
C GLU A 59 -11.80 -0.67 9.21
N ARG A 60 -12.70 0.29 8.98
CA ARG A 60 -13.14 1.19 10.04
C ARG A 60 -14.12 0.39 10.88
N GLY A 61 -13.67 -0.12 12.02
CA GLY A 61 -14.55 -0.84 12.94
C GLY A 61 -15.71 0.03 13.43
N PHE A 62 -16.56 -0.51 14.30
CA PHE A 62 -17.76 0.16 14.82
C PHE A 62 -17.51 1.59 15.35
N LEU A 63 -16.33 1.83 15.94
CA LEU A 63 -15.90 3.14 16.44
C LEU A 63 -15.18 4.02 15.40
N ARG A 64 -15.22 3.67 14.11
CA ARG A 64 -14.40 4.27 13.03
C ARG A 64 -12.89 4.26 13.32
N ARG A 65 -12.44 3.32 14.15
CA ARG A 65 -11.03 3.07 14.52
C ARG A 65 -10.49 1.92 13.68
N GLY A 66 -9.19 1.96 13.35
CA GLY A 66 -8.51 0.92 12.55
C GLY A 66 -7.72 1.52 11.40
N ARG A 67 -8.40 2.28 10.52
CA ARG A 67 -7.77 2.92 9.37
C ARG A 67 -6.88 4.10 9.76
N LEU A 68 -5.65 4.09 9.26
CA LEU A 68 -4.70 5.18 9.42
C LEU A 68 -5.17 6.44 8.66
N SER A 69 -5.09 7.61 9.32
CA SER A 69 -5.35 8.90 8.66
C SER A 69 -4.22 9.26 7.71
N ALA A 70 -4.47 10.17 6.75
CA ALA A 70 -3.42 10.64 5.84
C ALA A 70 -2.23 11.24 6.58
N SER A 71 -2.48 12.08 7.59
CA SER A 71 -1.42 12.71 8.41
C SER A 71 -0.60 11.70 9.21
N ALA A 72 -1.25 10.67 9.76
CA ALA A 72 -0.55 9.62 10.50
C ALA A 72 0.15 8.62 9.56
N SER A 73 -0.33 8.47 8.32
CA SER A 73 0.34 7.67 7.29
C SER A 73 1.66 8.28 6.86
N LEU A 74 1.75 9.60 6.74
CA LEU A 74 2.99 10.32 6.42
C LEU A 74 4.08 10.16 7.50
N ARG A 75 3.68 9.84 8.74
CA ARG A 75 4.61 9.56 9.85
C ARG A 75 5.09 8.11 9.87
N HIS A 76 4.63 7.27 8.95
CA HIS A 76 5.00 5.86 8.90
C HIS A 76 6.47 5.69 8.50
N PRO A 77 7.20 4.70 9.05
CA PRO A 77 8.60 4.43 8.70
C PRO A 77 8.86 4.16 7.22
N TYR A 78 7.83 3.81 6.45
CA TYR A 78 7.88 3.72 4.99
C TYR A 78 8.27 5.06 4.36
N PHE A 79 7.65 6.15 4.81
CA PHE A 79 7.99 7.49 4.34
C PHE A 79 9.23 8.05 5.01
N LEU A 80 9.60 7.61 6.22
CA LEU A 80 10.81 8.16 6.87
C LEU A 80 12.11 7.66 6.24
N LEU A 81 12.17 6.39 5.79
CA LEU A 81 13.30 5.91 4.99
C LEU A 81 13.20 6.34 3.52
N GLY A 82 11.99 6.35 2.96
CA GLY A 82 11.75 6.78 1.59
C GLY A 82 11.87 8.29 1.37
N ALA A 83 11.62 9.13 2.37
CA ALA A 83 11.76 10.58 2.27
C ALA A 83 13.21 11.00 2.11
N ASP A 84 14.16 10.29 2.74
CA ASP A 84 15.58 10.55 2.54
C ASP A 84 16.01 10.17 1.11
N GLN A 85 15.47 9.07 0.57
CA GLN A 85 15.68 8.68 -0.83
C GLN A 85 14.99 9.61 -1.84
N ALA A 86 13.76 10.04 -1.55
CA ALA A 86 13.01 10.97 -2.39
C ALA A 86 13.64 12.37 -2.34
N ALA A 87 14.07 12.83 -1.17
CA ALA A 87 14.81 14.07 -1.00
C ALA A 87 16.12 14.01 -1.78
N THR A 88 16.89 12.92 -1.68
CA THR A 88 18.13 12.77 -2.47
C THR A 88 17.88 12.72 -3.98
N VAL A 89 16.79 12.11 -4.46
CA VAL A 89 16.43 12.15 -5.89
C VAL A 89 16.03 13.58 -6.32
N ILE A 90 15.23 14.29 -5.52
CA ILE A 90 14.84 15.68 -5.78
C ILE A 90 16.06 16.61 -5.77
N SER A 91 16.99 16.42 -4.82
CA SER A 91 18.25 17.15 -4.76
C SER A 91 19.11 16.91 -6.00
N LYS A 92 19.22 15.65 -6.46
CA LYS A 92 19.94 15.30 -7.70
C LYS A 92 19.31 15.91 -8.96
N LEU A 93 17.98 15.98 -9.02
CA LEU A 93 17.26 16.63 -10.11
C LEU A 93 17.42 18.16 -10.07
N SER A 94 17.44 18.76 -8.87
CA SER A 94 17.65 20.19 -8.67
C SER A 94 19.07 20.65 -9.02
N LEU A 95 20.07 19.78 -8.88
CA LEU A 95 21.48 20.06 -9.20
C LEU A 95 21.80 19.99 -10.71
N SER A 96 20.86 19.49 -11.52
CA SER A 96 21.03 19.35 -12.97
C SER A 96 20.47 20.55 -13.77
N LYS A 97 20.34 21.73 -13.17
CA LYS A 97 19.88 22.95 -13.82
C LYS A 97 20.97 24.01 -13.88
#